data_AF-A0A5K1I0S1-F1
#
_entry.id   AF-A0A5K1I0S1-F1
#
_cell.length_a   1.000
_cell.length_b   1.000
_cell.length_c   1.000
_cell.angle_alpha   90.00
_cell.angle_beta   90.00
_cell.angle_gamma   90.00
#
_symmetry.space_group_name_H-M   'P 1'
#
loop_
_entity.id
_entity.type
_entity.pdbx_description
1 polymer ?
#
loop_
_entity_poly.entity_id
_entity_poly.type
_entity_poly.pdbx_seq_one_letter_code
_entity_poly.pdbx_strand_id
1 'polypeptide(L)'
;MPRIFTMFSSFSMASLALPGMSGFVAEFVIFLGIITSPKYLVMSKILITFVMAIGMILTPIYSLSMSRQMFYGYRLFNVPKSHFVDSGPREIFILMCILLPIIGIGIYPDFVLSLSVDK
;
A
#
# COMPACT_ATOMS: atom_id res chain seq x y z
N MET A 1 -9.15 -2.92 -20.44
CA MET A 1 -8.59 -3.90 -19.49
C MET A 1 -9.18 -3.67 -18.10
N PRO A 2 -10.48 -3.98 -17.89
CA PRO A 2 -11.13 -3.76 -16.60
C PRO A 2 -10.51 -4.56 -15.46
N ARG A 3 -10.04 -5.79 -15.70
CA ARG A 3 -9.50 -6.65 -14.64
C ARG A 3 -8.13 -6.18 -14.13
N ILE A 4 -7.26 -5.75 -15.04
CA ILE A 4 -5.97 -5.16 -14.68
C ILE A 4 -6.19 -3.86 -13.88
N PHE A 5 -7.14 -3.04 -14.32
CA PHE A 5 -7.48 -1.80 -13.62
C PHE A 5 -7.93 -2.05 -12.18
N THR A 6 -8.86 -2.99 -11.95
CA THR A 6 -9.34 -3.30 -10.59
C THR A 6 -8.21 -3.80 -9.70
N MET A 7 -7.36 -4.71 -10.21
CA MET A 7 -6.24 -5.23 -9.43
C MET A 7 -5.21 -4.16 -9.12
N PHE A 8 -4.81 -3.37 -10.12
CA PHE A 8 -3.86 -2.28 -9.94
C PHE A 8 -4.38 -1.26 -8.91
N SER A 9 -5.66 -0.90 -8.99
CA SER A 9 -6.28 0.01 -8.04
C SER A 9 -6.27 -0.57 -6.62
N SER A 10 -6.60 -1.86 -6.44
CA SER A 10 -6.54 -2.49 -5.11
C SER A 10 -5.12 -2.53 -4.52
N PHE A 11 -4.10 -2.78 -5.34
CA PHE A 11 -2.70 -2.75 -4.87
C PHE A 11 -2.22 -1.34 -4.57
N SER A 12 -2.60 -0.36 -5.41
CA SER A 12 -2.33 1.06 -5.15
C SER A 12 -2.90 1.47 -3.80
N MET A 13 -4.15 1.08 -3.50
CA MET A 13 -4.81 1.32 -2.20
C MET A 13 -4.12 0.60 -1.03
N ALA A 14 -3.67 -0.64 -1.21
CA ALA A 14 -2.90 -1.36 -0.20
C ALA A 14 -1.60 -0.63 0.18
N SER A 15 -0.91 -0.04 -0.81
CA SER A 15 0.30 0.75 -0.59
C SER A 15 0.05 2.11 0.06
N LEU A 16 -1.19 2.62 0.08
CA LEU A 16 -1.55 3.88 0.74
C LEU A 16 -1.66 3.78 2.26
N ALA A 17 -1.36 2.62 2.84
CA ALA A 17 -1.62 2.34 4.25
C ALA A 17 -3.10 2.56 4.61
N LEU A 18 -4.02 2.07 3.77
CA LEU A 18 -5.45 2.06 4.09
C LEU A 18 -5.72 1.14 5.30
N PRO A 19 -6.59 1.53 6.25
CA PRO A 19 -6.98 0.68 7.36
C PRO A 19 -7.55 -0.65 6.86
N GLY A 20 -7.14 -1.76 7.48
CA GLY A 20 -7.52 -3.11 7.06
C GLY A 20 -6.55 -3.77 6.07
N MET A 21 -5.50 -3.07 5.64
CA MET A 21 -4.39 -3.62 4.86
C MET A 21 -3.13 -3.71 5.73
N SER A 22 -2.25 -4.67 5.41
CA SER A 22 -1.02 -4.91 6.18
C SER A 22 -0.10 -3.68 6.28
N GLY A 23 -0.06 -2.83 5.24
CA GLY A 23 0.74 -1.60 5.22
C GLY A 23 0.38 -0.62 6.35
N PHE A 24 -0.91 -0.46 6.66
CA PHE A 24 -1.36 0.41 7.75
C PHE A 24 -0.89 -0.09 9.11
N VAL A 25 -1.05 -1.39 9.36
CA VAL A 25 -0.67 -1.97 10.66
C VAL A 25 0.84 -1.87 10.87
N ALA A 26 1.63 -2.12 9.82
CA ALA A 26 3.09 -2.00 9.89
C ALA A 26 3.53 -0.56 10.24
N GLU A 27 3.02 0.43 9.51
CA GLU A 27 3.35 1.83 9.78
C GLU A 27 2.86 2.27 11.17
N PHE A 28 1.64 1.90 11.55
CA PHE A 28 1.05 2.26 12.84
C PHE A 28 1.86 1.72 14.03
N VAL A 29 2.31 0.46 13.97
CA VAL A 29 3.16 -0.15 15.01
C VAL A 29 4.50 0.58 15.11
N ILE A 30 5.09 0.99 13.98
CA ILE A 30 6.35 1.77 13.97
C ILE A 30 6.15 3.13 14.64
N PHE A 31 5.06 3.84 14.29
CA PHE A 31 4.71 5.12 14.92
C PHE A 31 4.53 4.99 16.44
N LEU A 32 3.77 3.98 16.88
CA LEU A 32 3.52 3.73 18.30
C LEU A 32 4.81 3.35 19.04
N GLY A 33 5.67 2.55 18.42
CA GLY A 33 6.96 2.14 18.97
C GLY A 33 7.89 3.34 19.21
N ILE A 34 7.95 4.29 18.28
CA ILE A 34 8.78 5.50 18.42
C ILE A 34 8.26 6.40 19.55
N ILE A 35 6.94 6.58 19.66
CA ILE A 35 6.35 7.45 20.69
C ILE A 35 6.57 6.86 22.09
N THR A 36 6.30 5.57 22.27
CA THR A 36 6.34 4.89 23.58
C THR A 36 7.75 4.60 24.08
N SER A 37 8.75 4.55 23.20
CA SER A 37 10.14 4.22 23.57
C SER A 37 10.75 5.19 24.60
N PRO A 38 11.23 4.74 25.77
CA PRO A 38 11.78 5.64 26.80
C PRO A 38 13.23 6.11 26.50
N LYS A 39 13.91 5.50 25.52
CA LYS A 39 15.35 5.71 25.25
C LYS A 39 15.68 7.01 24.51
N TYR A 40 14.71 7.61 23.82
CA TYR A 40 14.95 8.75 22.95
C TYR A 40 14.56 10.08 23.61
N LEU A 41 15.38 11.12 23.40
CA LEU A 41 15.06 12.48 23.79
C LEU A 41 13.82 12.98 23.03
N VAL A 42 12.96 13.75 23.71
CA VAL A 42 11.69 14.29 23.17
C VAL A 42 11.90 15.00 21.83
N MET A 43 12.98 15.79 21.71
CA MET A 43 13.25 16.55 20.49
C MET A 43 13.56 15.65 19.28
N SER A 44 14.28 14.55 19.48
CA SER A 44 14.56 13.57 18.42
C SER A 44 13.31 12.82 17.97
N LYS A 45 12.39 12.49 18.89
CA LYS A 45 11.12 11.84 18.56
C LYS A 45 10.28 12.71 17.64
N ILE A 46 10.15 14.00 17.97
CA ILE A 46 9.36 14.95 17.18
C ILE A 46 9.90 15.02 15.74
N LEU A 47 11.23 15.15 15.59
CA LEU A 47 11.86 15.21 14.27
C LEU A 47 11.61 13.95 13.44
N ILE A 48 11.77 12.77 14.02
CA ILE A 48 11.55 11.50 13.32
C ILE A 48 10.06 11.36 12.93
N THR A 49 9.14 11.66 13.85
CA THR A 49 7.70 11.60 13.55
C THR A 49 7.27 12.58 12.46
N PHE A 50 7.90 13.76 12.39
CA PHE A 50 7.64 14.73 11.34
C PHE A 50 8.07 14.22 9.96
N VAL A 51 9.26 13.62 9.87
CA VAL A 51 9.74 12.99 8.63
C VAL A 51 8.83 11.83 8.19
N MET A 52 8.38 11.00 9.13
CA MET A 52 7.43 9.92 8.80
C MET A 52 6.09 10.47 8.30
N ALA A 53 5.56 11.52 8.92
CA ALA A 53 4.32 12.16 8.48
C ALA A 53 4.41 12.72 7.05
N ILE A 54 5.57 13.29 6.68
CA ILE A 54 5.85 13.70 5.30
C ILE A 54 5.75 12.48 4.36
N GLY A 55 6.39 11.37 4.70
CA GLY A 55 6.29 10.11 3.93
C GLY A 55 4.84 9.66 3.72
N MET A 56 4.03 9.65 4.78
CA MET A 56 2.61 9.29 4.70
C MET A 56 1.81 10.20 3.75
N ILE A 57 2.15 11.48 3.64
CA ILE A 57 1.48 12.42 2.72
C ILE A 57 1.96 12.21 1.29
N LEU A 58 3.26 11.94 1.08
CA LEU A 58 3.81 11.70 -0.26
C LEU A 58 3.25 10.44 -0.91
N THR A 59 2.98 9.39 -0.13
CA THR A 59 2.51 8.09 -0.63
C THR A 59 1.23 8.17 -1.46
N PRO A 60 0.14 8.80 -0.98
CA PRO A 60 -1.06 9.10 -1.79
C PRO A 60 -0.79 9.92 -3.04
N ILE A 61 0.08 10.93 -2.95
CA ILE A 61 0.31 11.87 -4.06
C ILE A 61 0.83 11.11 -5.29
N TYR A 62 1.87 10.29 -5.13
CA TYR A 62 2.42 9.57 -6.28
C TYR A 62 1.55 8.38 -6.71
N SER A 63 1.02 7.59 -5.77
CA SER A 63 0.27 6.37 -6.08
C SER A 63 -1.05 6.67 -6.79
N LEU A 64 -1.80 7.68 -6.31
CA LEU A 64 -3.04 8.10 -6.96
C LEU A 64 -2.80 8.89 -8.25
N SER A 65 -1.73 9.69 -8.32
CA SER A 65 -1.38 10.38 -9.58
C SER A 65 -1.03 9.38 -10.67
N MET A 66 -0.29 8.31 -10.34
CA MET A 66 0.06 7.23 -11.26
C MET A 66 -1.18 6.47 -11.73
N SER A 67 -2.08 6.08 -10.82
CA SER A 67 -3.32 5.38 -11.20
C SER A 67 -4.22 6.25 -12.08
N ARG A 68 -4.29 7.56 -11.80
CA ARG A 68 -5.00 8.53 -12.63
C ARG A 68 -4.40 8.63 -14.03
N GLN A 69 -3.08 8.78 -14.15
CA GLN A 69 -2.41 8.94 -15.43
C GLN A 69 -2.53 7.69 -16.32
N MET A 70 -2.51 6.49 -15.75
CA MET A 70 -2.59 5.25 -16.52
C MET A 70 -4.01 4.85 -16.93
N PHE A 71 -5.00 5.01 -16.06
CA PHE A 71 -6.34 4.46 -16.30
C PHE A 71 -7.45 5.50 -16.45
N TYR A 72 -7.35 6.62 -15.75
CA TYR A 72 -8.35 7.69 -15.79
C TYR A 72 -8.01 8.81 -16.78
N GLY A 73 -6.81 8.78 -17.37
CA GLY A 73 -6.34 9.78 -18.33
C GLY A 73 -7.17 9.80 -19.61
N TYR A 74 -7.23 10.97 -20.24
CA TYR A 74 -7.90 11.16 -21.52
C TYR A 74 -7.11 10.47 -22.65
N ARG A 75 -7.79 9.76 -23.56
CA ARG A 75 -7.12 9.09 -24.68
C ARG A 75 -6.45 10.12 -25.58
N LEU A 76 -5.17 9.94 -25.88
CA LEU A 76 -4.56 10.61 -27.02
C LEU A 76 -5.30 10.16 -28.29
N PHE A 77 -5.99 11.09 -28.94
CA PHE A 77 -6.80 10.86 -30.14
C PHE A 77 -6.02 10.31 -31.34
N ASN A 78 -4.68 10.24 -31.28
CA ASN A 78 -3.81 10.04 -32.44
C ASN A 78 -2.96 8.76 -32.44
N VAL A 79 -3.25 7.80 -31.54
CA VAL A 79 -2.50 6.52 -31.50
C VAL A 79 -3.38 5.41 -32.09
N PRO A 80 -2.85 4.56 -33.01
CA PRO A 80 -3.61 3.41 -33.51
C PRO A 80 -4.08 2.56 -32.34
N LYS A 81 -5.35 2.15 -32.35
CA LYS A 81 -5.94 1.28 -31.33
C LYS A 81 -5.20 -0.06 -31.32
N SER A 82 -4.16 -0.19 -30.51
CA SER A 82 -3.58 -1.49 -30.21
C SER A 82 -4.64 -2.31 -29.46
N HIS A 83 -4.92 -3.51 -29.98
CA HIS A 83 -5.79 -4.46 -29.33
C HIS A 83 -5.11 -5.00 -28.07
N PHE A 84 -5.28 -4.28 -26.97
CA PHE A 84 -4.80 -4.65 -25.66
C PHE A 84 -5.68 -5.78 -25.08
N VAL A 85 -5.11 -6.98 -24.99
CA VAL A 85 -5.74 -8.16 -24.37
C VAL A 85 -5.76 -7.97 -22.85
N ASP A 86 -6.92 -8.18 -22.23
CA ASP A 86 -7.06 -8.11 -20.76
C ASP A 86 -6.39 -9.29 -20.07
N SER A 87 -6.24 -9.20 -18.75
CA SER A 87 -5.48 -10.20 -18.00
C SER A 87 -6.04 -11.62 -18.11
N GLY A 88 -5.12 -12.56 -18.29
CA GLY A 88 -5.42 -13.99 -18.29
C GLY A 88 -5.74 -14.52 -16.89
N PRO A 89 -6.39 -15.69 -16.78
CA PRO A 89 -6.74 -16.29 -15.48
C PRO A 89 -5.51 -16.57 -14.60
N ARG A 90 -4.36 -16.87 -15.23
CA ARG A 90 -3.08 -17.04 -14.55
C ARG A 90 -2.59 -15.79 -13.82
N GLU A 91 -2.70 -14.63 -14.45
CA GLU A 91 -2.24 -13.35 -13.87
C GLU A 91 -3.12 -12.95 -12.69
N ILE A 92 -4.44 -13.12 -12.85
CA ILE A 92 -5.42 -12.87 -11.80
C ILE A 92 -5.16 -13.76 -10.58
N PHE A 93 -4.84 -15.03 -10.80
CA PHE A 93 -4.52 -15.96 -9.71
C PHE A 93 -3.30 -15.51 -8.90
N ILE A 94 -2.20 -15.15 -9.59
CA ILE A 94 -0.97 -14.68 -8.92
C ILE A 94 -1.25 -13.41 -8.10
N LEU A 95 -1.96 -12.45 -8.69
CA LEU A 95 -2.33 -11.21 -8.01
C LEU A 95 -3.21 -11.48 -6.79
N MET A 96 -4.22 -12.34 -6.91
CA MET A 96 -5.07 -12.70 -5.78
C MET A 96 -4.30 -13.39 -4.66
N CYS A 97 -3.35 -14.28 -4.98
CA CYS A 97 -2.49 -14.93 -3.98
C CYS A 97 -1.65 -13.93 -3.18
N ILE A 98 -1.26 -12.81 -3.77
CA ILE A 98 -0.50 -11.75 -3.08
C ILE A 98 -1.44 -10.83 -2.28
N LEU A 99 -2.63 -10.57 -2.79
CA LEU A 99 -3.62 -9.69 -2.15
C LEU A 99 -4.21 -10.32 -0.88
N LEU A 100 -4.35 -11.65 -0.85
CA LEU A 100 -4.95 -12.37 0.28
C LEU A 100 -4.16 -12.20 1.60
N PRO A 101 -2.83 -12.39 1.64
CA PRO A 101 -2.02 -12.11 2.83
C PRO A 101 -2.02 -10.63 3.23
N ILE A 102 -2.05 -9.70 2.28
CA ILE A 102 -2.08 -8.25 2.56
C ILE A 102 -3.32 -7.90 3.38
N ILE A 103 -4.48 -8.41 2.98
CA ILE A 103 -5.73 -8.22 3.72
C ILE A 103 -5.72 -9.04 5.01
N GLY A 104 -5.29 -10.29 4.96
CA GLY A 104 -5.29 -11.19 6.12
C GLY A 104 -4.49 -10.63 7.30
N ILE A 105 -3.28 -10.14 7.05
CA ILE A 105 -2.42 -9.51 8.06
C ILE A 105 -3.01 -8.16 8.51
N GLY A 106 -3.65 -7.42 7.60
CA GLY A 106 -4.30 -6.15 7.93
C GLY A 106 -5.49 -6.30 8.88
N ILE A 107 -6.25 -7.40 8.76
CA ILE A 107 -7.39 -7.70 9.65
C ILE A 107 -6.90 -8.34 10.95
N TYR A 108 -5.96 -9.28 10.88
CA TYR A 108 -5.45 -10.02 12.04
C TYR A 108 -3.92 -10.00 12.08
N PRO A 109 -3.33 -8.93 12.66
CA PRO A 109 -1.87 -8.76 12.68
C PRO A 109 -1.17 -9.69 13.68
N ASP A 110 -1.90 -10.19 14.68
CA ASP A 110 -1.37 -11.11 15.69
C ASP A 110 -0.79 -12.38 15.07
N PHE A 111 -1.28 -12.82 13.90
CA PHE A 111 -0.70 -13.96 13.19
C PHE A 111 0.79 -13.80 12.87
N VAL A 112 1.22 -12.58 12.55
CA VAL A 112 2.63 -12.27 12.26
C VAL A 112 3.35 -11.86 13.54
N LEU A 113 2.70 -11.06 14.39
CA LEU A 113 3.30 -10.58 15.63
C LEU A 113 3.62 -11.72 16.60
N SER A 114 2.76 -12.74 16.71
CA SER A 114 3.02 -13.90 17.57
C SER A 114 4.32 -14.61 17.19
N LEU A 115 4.60 -14.71 15.89
CA LEU A 115 5.83 -15.35 15.38
C LEU A 115 7.09 -14.53 15.68
N SER A 116 6.94 -13.21 15.88
CA SER A 116 8.04 -12.31 16.26
C SER A 116 8.26 -12.21 17.77
N VAL A 117 7.23 -12.49 18.57
CA VAL A 117 7.24 -12.36 20.04
C VAL A 117 7.86 -13.58 20.73
N ASP A 118 8.06 -14.70 20.02
CA ASP A 118 8.81 -15.86 20.50
C ASP A 118 10.34 -15.59 20.56
N LYS A 119 10.77 -14.70 21.47
CA LYS A 119 12.07 -14.71 22.20
C LYS A 119 12.27 -13.47 23.08
#